data_AF-A0A854CLI2-F1
#
_entry.id   AF-A0A854CLI2-F1
#
_cell.length_a   1.000
_cell.length_b   1.000
_cell.length_c   1.000
_cell.angle_alpha   90.00
_cell.angle_beta   90.00
_cell.angle_gamma   90.00
#
_symmetry.space_group_name_H-M   'P 1'
#
loop_
_entity.id
_entity.type
_entity.pdbx_description
1 polymer ?
#
loop_
_entity_poly.entity_id
_entity_poly.type
_entity_poly.pdbx_seq_one_letter_code
_entity_poly.pdbx_strand_id
1 'polypeptide(L)'
;MLQIIVPLCHYWKTFRPRGRAVLNRTLEVRFEQDEEVVAAALSHADRKQPAHWYLKGLLLPGGRKSVEPMAARVHPQNVRSAHQSMHHLVADADWSDQALLAAVAAQVLPPLSRKSAACHWIVDDTGFSKKGVHSVGVASQYCGRLGKTDNCQVAVSLSIANEHGSLPVGYRLYLPEQW
;
A
#
# COMPACT_ATOMS: atom_id res chain seq x y z
N MET A 1 -8.39 -1.89 5.97
CA MET A 1 -8.07 -0.70 5.16
C MET A 1 -6.74 -0.86 4.40
N LEU A 2 -5.63 -1.32 5.01
CA LEU A 2 -4.33 -1.51 4.32
C LEU A 2 -4.27 -2.59 3.21
N GLN A 3 -5.22 -3.52 3.16
CA GLN A 3 -5.33 -4.43 2.00
C GLN A 3 -5.77 -3.73 0.71
N ILE A 4 -6.13 -2.44 0.76
CA ILE A 4 -6.49 -1.61 -0.40
C ILE A 4 -5.29 -0.75 -0.85
N ILE A 5 -4.42 -0.34 0.09
CA ILE A 5 -3.24 0.47 -0.22
C ILE A 5 -2.13 -0.40 -0.87
N VAL A 6 -1.91 -1.63 -0.39
CA VAL A 6 -0.87 -2.51 -0.94
C VAL A 6 -1.12 -2.92 -2.41
N PRO A 7 -2.36 -3.13 -2.87
CA PRO A 7 -2.63 -3.39 -4.28
C PRO A 7 -2.66 -2.17 -5.19
N LEU A 8 -2.85 -0.95 -4.68
CA LEU A 8 -2.65 0.26 -5.49
C LEU A 8 -1.18 0.37 -5.93
N CYS A 9 -0.23 -0.12 -5.12
CA CYS A 9 1.15 -0.33 -5.55
C CYS A 9 1.34 -1.51 -6.55
N HIS A 10 0.34 -2.38 -6.78
CA HIS A 10 0.39 -3.39 -7.84
C HIS A 10 0.14 -2.82 -9.24
N TYR A 11 -0.44 -1.62 -9.36
CA TYR A 11 -0.51 -0.90 -10.64
C TYR A 11 0.89 -0.49 -11.15
N TRP A 12 1.89 -0.45 -10.26
CA TRP A 12 3.30 -0.27 -10.59
C TRP A 12 3.93 -1.49 -11.31
N LYS A 13 3.26 -2.65 -11.36
CA LYS A 13 3.79 -3.84 -12.08
C LYS A 13 3.67 -3.73 -13.60
N THR A 14 2.79 -2.89 -14.12
CA THR A 14 2.64 -2.67 -15.57
C THR A 14 3.78 -1.83 -16.15
N PHE A 15 4.60 -1.21 -15.30
CA PHE A 15 5.76 -0.38 -15.67
C PHE A 15 7.05 -0.82 -14.94
N ARG A 16 7.24 -2.12 -14.71
CA ARG A 16 8.56 -2.64 -14.29
C ARG A 16 9.44 -2.94 -15.52
N PRO A 17 10.67 -2.42 -15.61
CA PRO A 17 11.67 -3.03 -16.48
C PRO A 17 11.91 -4.46 -15.98
N ARG A 18 11.99 -5.42 -16.90
CA ARG A 18 12.35 -6.81 -16.60
C ARG A 18 13.78 -6.83 -16.04
N GLY A 19 13.91 -6.80 -14.71
CA GLY A 19 15.20 -6.82 -14.03
C GLY A 19 15.04 -7.13 -12.55
N ARG A 20 15.79 -8.11 -12.06
CA ARG A 20 15.92 -8.45 -10.64
C ARG A 20 16.72 -7.32 -9.99
N ALA A 21 16.06 -6.29 -9.49
CA ALA A 21 16.73 -5.17 -8.84
C ALA A 21 17.40 -5.67 -7.55
N VAL A 22 18.72 -5.78 -7.58
CA VAL A 22 19.55 -5.76 -6.38
C VAL A 22 19.46 -4.34 -5.84
N LEU A 23 19.08 -4.18 -4.57
CA LEU A 23 19.14 -2.87 -3.91
C LEU A 23 20.59 -2.40 -3.98
N ASN A 24 20.85 -1.29 -4.66
CA ASN A 24 22.14 -0.61 -4.56
C ASN A 24 22.08 0.39 -3.39
N ARG A 25 23.24 0.83 -2.90
CA ARG A 25 23.34 1.74 -1.74
C ARG A 25 22.47 3.01 -1.90
N THR A 26 22.26 3.47 -3.12
CA THR A 26 21.39 4.62 -3.44
C THR A 26 19.90 4.32 -3.23
N LEU A 27 19.45 3.11 -3.56
CA LEU A 27 18.07 2.66 -3.33
C LEU A 27 17.79 2.42 -1.85
N GLU A 28 18.78 1.93 -1.09
CA GLU A 28 18.66 1.73 0.35
C GLU A 28 18.50 3.07 1.09
N VAL A 29 19.33 4.07 0.76
CA VAL A 29 19.21 5.42 1.34
C VAL A 29 17.88 6.08 1.01
N ARG A 30 17.40 5.92 -0.24
CA ARG A 30 16.08 6.42 -0.64
C ARG A 30 14.95 5.73 0.12
N PHE A 31 15.05 4.41 0.27
CA PHE A 31 14.09 3.63 1.02
C PHE A 31 14.02 4.10 2.48
N GLU A 32 15.16 4.31 3.14
CA GLU A 32 15.21 4.83 4.51
C GLU A 32 14.59 6.24 4.61
N GLN A 33 14.82 7.12 3.64
CA GLN A 33 14.20 8.45 3.59
C GLN A 33 12.68 8.38 3.44
N ASP A 34 12.19 7.50 2.56
CA ASP A 34 10.76 7.29 2.34
C ASP A 34 10.10 6.67 3.58
N GLU A 35 10.81 5.79 4.30
CA GLU A 35 10.33 5.22 5.56
C GLU A 35 10.14 6.27 6.65
N GLU A 36 11.01 7.29 6.74
CA GLU A 36 10.83 8.39 7.69
C GLU A 36 9.57 9.21 7.40
N VAL A 37 9.24 9.44 6.12
CA VAL A 37 7.99 10.12 5.74
C VAL A 37 6.77 9.31 6.18
N VAL A 38 6.79 8.00 5.96
CA VAL A 38 5.72 7.10 6.42
C VAL A 38 5.64 7.09 7.94
N ALA A 39 6.76 6.92 8.63
CA ALA A 39 6.79 6.86 10.09
C ALA A 39 6.29 8.16 10.74
N ALA A 40 6.65 9.32 10.18
CA ALA A 40 6.15 10.60 10.64
C ALA A 40 4.63 10.72 10.48
N ALA A 41 4.09 10.25 9.35
CA ALA A 41 2.65 10.30 9.09
C ALA A 41 1.82 9.35 9.96
N LEU A 42 2.40 8.21 10.35
CA LEU A 42 1.72 7.24 11.23
C LEU A 42 1.47 7.79 12.63
N SER A 43 2.13 8.90 13.01
CA SER A 43 2.01 9.52 14.34
C SER A 43 2.49 8.57 15.46
N HIS A 44 2.86 9.09 16.63
CA HIS A 44 3.45 8.31 17.74
C HIS A 44 4.76 7.54 17.42
N ALA A 45 5.77 7.75 18.26
CA ALA A 45 7.09 7.13 18.10
C ALA A 45 7.04 5.58 18.07
N ASP A 46 6.16 4.96 18.84
CA ASP A 46 6.05 3.50 18.97
C ASP A 46 5.62 2.80 17.66
N ARG A 47 5.07 3.55 16.70
CA ARG A 47 4.63 3.01 15.40
C ARG A 47 5.75 2.93 14.36
N LYS A 48 6.86 3.62 14.58
CA LYS A 48 7.99 3.70 13.64
C LYS A 48 8.62 2.33 13.37
N GLN A 49 9.00 1.61 14.41
CA GLN A 49 9.69 0.33 14.26
C GLN A 49 8.79 -0.76 13.62
N PRO A 50 7.52 -0.93 14.04
CA PRO A 50 6.62 -1.84 13.37
C PRO A 50 6.35 -1.46 11.90
N ALA A 51 6.28 -0.17 11.57
CA ALA A 51 6.09 0.28 10.19
C ALA A 51 7.28 -0.08 9.31
N HIS A 52 8.48 0.19 9.79
CA HIS A 52 9.73 -0.20 9.16
C HIS A 52 9.81 -1.71 8.91
N TRP A 53 9.48 -2.54 9.91
CA TRP A 53 9.39 -3.99 9.73
C TRP A 53 8.34 -4.40 8.69
N TYR A 54 7.18 -3.74 8.69
CA TYR A 54 6.11 -4.04 7.76
C TYR A 54 6.49 -3.67 6.32
N LEU A 55 7.05 -2.47 6.09
CA LEU A 55 7.52 -1.99 4.79
C LEU A 55 8.65 -2.86 4.23
N LYS A 56 9.67 -3.18 5.05
CA LYS A 56 10.70 -4.16 4.68
C LYS A 56 10.09 -5.51 4.35
N GLY A 57 9.15 -5.99 5.15
CA GLY A 57 8.45 -7.25 4.93
C GLY A 57 7.75 -7.31 3.57
N LEU A 58 7.14 -6.20 3.15
CA LEU A 58 6.46 -6.04 1.86
C LEU A 58 7.44 -5.97 0.69
N LEU A 59 8.50 -5.16 0.80
CA LEU A 59 9.36 -4.81 -0.33
C LEU A 59 10.55 -5.77 -0.53
N LEU A 60 11.08 -6.37 0.53
CA LEU A 60 12.20 -7.30 0.41
C LEU A 60 11.79 -8.63 -0.24
N PRO A 61 12.72 -9.35 -0.90
CA PRO A 61 12.46 -10.67 -1.43
C PRO A 61 11.91 -11.63 -0.37
N GLY A 62 10.96 -12.47 -0.77
CA GLY A 62 10.35 -13.46 0.11
C GLY A 62 9.02 -13.96 -0.45
N GLY A 63 8.56 -15.11 0.05
CA GLY A 63 7.29 -15.71 -0.36
C GLY A 63 6.07 -14.94 0.16
N ARG A 64 5.27 -15.60 1.01
CA ARG A 64 4.03 -15.02 1.53
C ARG A 64 4.28 -13.67 2.24
N LYS A 65 3.35 -12.71 2.02
CA LYS A 65 3.37 -11.34 2.55
C LYS A 65 2.33 -11.12 3.66
N SER A 66 1.98 -12.17 4.40
CA SER A 66 1.22 -12.04 5.65
C SER A 66 2.15 -11.64 6.81
N VAL A 67 1.58 -11.06 7.87
CA VAL A 67 2.34 -10.46 8.99
C VAL A 67 3.33 -11.44 9.61
N GLU A 68 2.94 -12.69 9.85
CA GLU A 68 3.80 -13.71 10.46
C GLU A 68 5.03 -14.09 9.60
N PRO A 69 4.91 -14.49 8.33
CA PRO A 69 6.08 -14.69 7.46
C PRO A 69 6.94 -13.43 7.30
N MET A 70 6.37 -12.23 7.36
CA MET A 70 7.15 -11.00 7.36
C MET A 70 7.95 -10.85 8.66
N ALA A 71 7.32 -11.09 9.81
CA ALA A 71 7.95 -11.01 11.13
C ALA A 71 9.14 -11.95 11.24
N ALA A 72 8.97 -13.19 10.76
CA ALA A 72 10.02 -14.20 10.74
C ALA A 72 11.25 -13.78 9.91
N ARG A 73 11.06 -12.97 8.86
CA ARG A 73 12.16 -12.48 8.00
C ARG A 73 12.84 -11.24 8.58
N VAL A 74 12.06 -10.28 9.08
CA VAL A 74 12.59 -8.97 9.48
C VAL A 74 13.10 -8.93 10.92
N HIS A 75 12.66 -9.87 11.76
CA HIS A 75 13.08 -9.95 13.16
C HIS A 75 13.08 -11.40 13.69
N PRO A 76 13.94 -12.29 13.15
CA PRO A 76 13.93 -13.72 13.45
C PRO A 76 14.22 -14.04 14.93
N GLN A 77 14.95 -13.18 15.64
CA GLN A 77 15.29 -13.37 17.05
C GLN A 77 14.08 -13.19 17.98
N ASN A 78 13.04 -12.48 17.54
CA ASN A 78 11.82 -12.30 18.32
C ASN A 78 10.61 -12.10 17.39
N VAL A 79 10.25 -13.19 16.69
CA VAL A 79 9.16 -13.23 15.71
C VAL A 79 7.83 -12.86 16.37
N ARG A 80 7.56 -13.36 17.58
CA ARG A 80 6.30 -13.12 18.28
C ARG A 80 6.06 -11.63 18.54
N SER A 81 7.07 -10.93 19.05
CA SER A 81 6.97 -9.49 19.32
C SER A 81 6.77 -8.68 18.03
N ALA A 82 7.54 -8.98 16.98
CA ALA A 82 7.43 -8.30 15.70
C ALA A 82 6.08 -8.57 15.03
N HIS A 83 5.57 -9.80 15.12
CA HIS A 83 4.24 -10.15 14.62
C HIS A 83 3.15 -9.34 15.33
N GLN A 84 3.13 -9.34 16.66
CA GLN A 84 2.10 -8.63 17.43
C GLN A 84 2.13 -7.13 17.15
N SER A 85 3.32 -6.53 17.13
CA SER A 85 3.47 -5.09 16.91
C SER A 85 3.07 -4.67 15.50
N MET A 86 3.46 -5.44 14.48
CA MET A 86 3.04 -5.18 13.10
C MET A 86 1.55 -5.44 12.90
N HIS A 87 0.98 -6.48 13.52
CA HIS A 87 -0.44 -6.76 13.44
C HIS A 87 -1.24 -5.60 14.05
N HIS A 88 -0.88 -5.19 15.27
CA HIS A 88 -1.49 -4.06 15.94
C HIS A 88 -1.42 -2.79 15.08
N LEU A 89 -0.25 -2.49 14.49
CA LEU A 89 -0.10 -1.35 13.58
C LEU A 89 -1.12 -1.38 12.44
N VAL A 90 -1.32 -2.52 11.77
CA VAL A 90 -2.14 -2.57 10.55
C VAL A 90 -3.62 -2.84 10.79
N ALA A 91 -3.98 -3.38 11.95
CA ALA A 91 -5.34 -3.79 12.27
C ALA A 91 -6.04 -2.83 13.23
N ASP A 92 -5.34 -2.35 14.26
CA ASP A 92 -5.97 -1.74 15.44
C ASP A 92 -5.46 -0.33 15.76
N ALA A 93 -4.23 0.00 15.34
CA ALA A 93 -3.62 1.29 15.67
C ALA A 93 -4.36 2.45 14.99
N ASP A 94 -4.64 3.50 15.77
CA ASP A 94 -5.34 4.70 15.32
C ASP A 94 -4.40 5.67 14.60
N TRP A 95 -4.10 5.37 13.33
CA TRP A 95 -3.40 6.27 12.40
C TRP A 95 -4.30 6.57 11.20
N SER A 96 -4.15 7.77 10.64
CA SER A 96 -4.95 8.21 9.50
C SER A 96 -4.32 7.77 8.18
N ASP A 97 -5.06 6.99 7.40
CA ASP A 97 -4.68 6.62 6.05
C ASP A 97 -4.67 7.81 5.09
N GLN A 98 -5.57 8.78 5.30
CA GLN A 98 -5.56 10.04 4.58
C GLN A 98 -4.29 10.85 4.86
N ALA A 99 -3.86 10.93 6.13
CA ALA A 99 -2.62 11.63 6.49
C ALA A 99 -1.38 10.95 5.89
N LEU A 100 -1.35 9.61 5.91
CA LEU A 100 -0.29 8.83 5.29
C LEU A 100 -0.22 9.07 3.77
N LEU A 101 -1.37 9.02 3.09
CA LEU A 101 -1.44 9.27 1.64
C LEU A 101 -1.02 10.69 1.30
N ALA A 102 -1.45 11.68 2.08
CA ALA A 102 -1.06 13.07 1.90
C ALA A 102 0.45 13.30 2.09
N ALA A 103 1.07 12.64 3.08
CA ALA A 103 2.51 12.73 3.30
C ALA A 103 3.31 12.15 2.14
N VAL A 104 2.91 10.97 1.64
CA VAL A 104 3.52 10.36 0.45
C VAL A 104 3.31 11.25 -0.78
N ALA A 105 2.12 11.82 -0.96
CA ALA A 105 1.82 12.72 -2.06
C ALA A 105 2.66 14.00 -2.03
N ALA A 106 2.86 14.60 -0.86
CA ALA A 106 3.71 15.77 -0.69
C ALA A 106 5.18 15.48 -1.07
N GLN A 107 5.64 14.25 -0.89
CA GLN A 107 6.99 13.83 -1.27
C GLN A 107 7.10 13.52 -2.77
N VAL A 108 6.13 12.80 -3.34
CA VAL A 108 6.21 12.22 -4.69
C VAL A 108 5.67 13.13 -5.80
N LEU A 109 4.62 13.93 -5.54
CA LEU A 109 4.03 14.78 -6.57
C LEU A 109 4.99 15.86 -7.09
N PRO A 110 5.76 16.60 -6.26
CA PRO A 110 6.66 17.63 -6.78
C PRO A 110 7.67 17.11 -7.81
N PRO A 111 8.42 16.02 -7.60
CA PRO A 111 9.31 15.48 -8.62
C PRO A 111 8.57 14.85 -9.81
N LEU A 112 7.34 14.34 -9.63
CA LEU A 112 6.51 13.83 -10.71
C LEU A 112 6.06 14.96 -11.65
N SER A 113 5.68 16.12 -11.11
CA SER A 113 5.15 17.27 -11.85
C SER A 113 6.21 18.22 -12.41
N ARG A 114 7.44 18.23 -11.88
CA ARG A 114 8.54 19.12 -12.33
C ARG A 114 9.02 18.86 -13.77
N LYS A 115 8.71 17.71 -14.36
CA LYS A 115 9.26 17.27 -15.66
C LYS A 115 8.47 17.74 -16.90
N SER A 116 7.61 18.75 -16.77
CA SER A 116 6.86 19.36 -17.90
C SER A 116 6.01 18.37 -18.71
N ALA A 117 5.50 17.35 -18.04
CA ALA A 117 4.53 16.42 -18.59
C ALA A 117 3.11 16.93 -18.37
N ALA A 118 2.21 16.71 -19.34
CA ALA A 118 0.79 16.77 -19.07
C ALA A 118 0.46 15.74 -17.97
N CYS A 119 -0.15 16.19 -16.88
CA CYS A 119 -0.66 15.29 -15.86
C CYS A 119 -2.11 14.94 -16.15
N HIS A 120 -2.44 13.66 -16.03
CA HIS A 120 -3.78 13.13 -16.20
C HIS A 120 -4.36 12.75 -14.84
N TRP A 121 -5.65 13.02 -14.67
CA TRP A 121 -6.44 12.51 -13.55
C TRP A 121 -7.10 11.21 -13.98
N ILE A 122 -6.86 10.15 -13.22
CA ILE A 122 -7.41 8.82 -13.47
C ILE A 122 -8.31 8.46 -12.30
N VAL A 123 -9.56 8.14 -12.61
CA VAL A 123 -10.49 7.51 -11.67
C VAL A 123 -10.59 6.04 -12.08
N ASP A 124 -10.27 5.14 -11.15
CA ASP A 124 -10.25 3.70 -11.39
C ASP A 124 -10.80 2.94 -10.18
N ASP A 125 -11.65 1.96 -10.45
CA ASP A 125 -12.13 1.01 -9.44
C ASP A 125 -11.29 -0.28 -9.46
N THR A 126 -10.84 -0.71 -8.27
CA THR A 126 -10.07 -1.94 -8.10
C THR A 126 -10.81 -2.91 -7.19
N GLY A 127 -11.16 -4.07 -7.75
CA GLY A 127 -11.82 -5.16 -7.03
C GLY A 127 -10.84 -6.13 -6.33
N PHE A 128 -11.07 -6.35 -5.04
CA PHE A 128 -10.37 -7.32 -4.19
C PHE A 128 -11.26 -8.52 -3.91
N SER A 129 -10.95 -9.67 -4.50
CA SER A 129 -11.68 -10.91 -4.22
C SER A 129 -11.57 -11.28 -2.75
N LYS A 130 -12.70 -11.69 -2.15
CA LYS A 130 -12.81 -12.08 -0.74
C LYS A 130 -13.53 -13.41 -0.62
N LYS A 131 -13.22 -14.15 0.44
CA LYS A 131 -13.98 -15.33 0.87
C LYS A 131 -14.57 -14.99 2.25
N GLY A 132 -15.88 -14.81 2.33
CA GLY A 132 -16.60 -14.41 3.55
C GLY A 132 -17.18 -13.00 3.52
N VAL A 133 -17.80 -12.60 4.64
CA VAL A 133 -18.66 -11.40 4.77
C VAL A 133 -18.15 -10.35 5.77
N HIS A 134 -16.99 -10.58 6.40
CA HIS A 134 -16.50 -9.72 7.50
C HIS A 134 -15.67 -8.52 7.06
N SER A 135 -15.38 -8.37 5.76
CA SER A 135 -14.66 -7.19 5.25
C SER A 135 -15.65 -6.08 4.92
N VAL A 136 -15.35 -4.84 5.31
CA VAL A 136 -16.21 -3.69 5.02
C VAL A 136 -16.52 -3.55 3.53
N GLY A 137 -17.79 -3.42 3.14
CA GLY A 137 -18.19 -3.26 1.75
C GLY A 137 -17.96 -4.50 0.87
N VAL A 138 -17.78 -5.68 1.47
CA VAL A 138 -17.71 -6.94 0.72
C VAL A 138 -19.10 -7.37 0.28
N ALA A 139 -19.25 -7.71 -1.00
CA ALA A 139 -20.51 -8.14 -1.59
C ALA A 139 -20.26 -8.92 -2.89
N SER A 140 -21.30 -9.60 -3.39
CA SER A 140 -21.35 -10.09 -4.76
C SER A 140 -21.55 -8.92 -5.72
N GLN A 141 -20.45 -8.42 -6.29
CA GLN A 141 -20.42 -7.27 -7.19
C GLN A 141 -19.39 -7.49 -8.30
N TYR A 142 -19.39 -6.64 -9.33
CA TYR A 142 -18.44 -6.77 -10.43
C TYR A 142 -17.01 -6.55 -9.92
N CYS A 143 -16.13 -7.53 -10.16
CA CYS A 143 -14.72 -7.45 -9.79
C CYS A 143 -13.89 -7.26 -11.05
N GLY A 144 -13.49 -6.01 -11.34
CA GLY A 144 -12.72 -5.68 -12.55
C GLY A 144 -11.48 -6.57 -12.74
N ARG A 145 -10.78 -6.91 -11.64
CA ARG A 145 -9.61 -7.81 -11.67
C ARG A 145 -9.92 -9.24 -12.13
N LEU A 146 -11.13 -9.74 -11.87
CA LEU A 146 -11.56 -11.08 -12.29
C LEU A 146 -12.39 -11.07 -13.59
N GLY A 147 -12.79 -9.89 -14.07
CA GLY A 147 -13.64 -9.73 -15.26
C GLY A 147 -15.06 -10.28 -15.09
N LYS A 148 -15.52 -10.49 -13.85
CA LYS A 148 -16.81 -11.10 -13.53
C LYS A 148 -17.37 -10.62 -12.20
N THR A 149 -18.66 -10.86 -11.99
CA THR A 149 -19.29 -10.75 -10.67
C THR A 149 -18.80 -11.86 -9.75
N ASP A 150 -18.30 -11.47 -8.58
CA ASP A 150 -17.84 -12.40 -7.54
C ASP A 150 -17.92 -11.68 -6.19
N ASN A 151 -17.76 -12.44 -5.09
CA ASN A 151 -17.64 -11.85 -3.77
C ASN A 151 -16.33 -11.05 -3.67
N CYS A 152 -16.45 -9.73 -3.64
CA CYS A 152 -15.31 -8.83 -3.62
C CYS A 152 -15.63 -7.53 -2.87
N GLN A 153 -14.56 -6.83 -2.52
CA GLN A 153 -14.55 -5.49 -1.98
C GLN A 153 -13.96 -4.56 -3.04
N VAL A 154 -14.60 -3.44 -3.33
CA VAL A 154 -14.14 -2.51 -4.38
C VAL A 154 -13.65 -1.21 -3.75
N ALA A 155 -12.47 -0.76 -4.16
CA ALA A 155 -11.98 0.57 -3.84
C ALA A 155 -11.94 1.42 -5.10
N VAL A 156 -12.48 2.63 -5.03
CA VAL A 156 -12.38 3.64 -6.08
C VAL A 156 -11.24 4.58 -5.72
N SER A 157 -10.29 4.76 -6.63
CA SER A 157 -9.12 5.59 -6.42
C SER A 157 -9.09 6.77 -7.40
N LEU A 158 -8.52 7.87 -6.94
CA LEU A 158 -8.13 9.02 -7.77
C LEU A 158 -6.61 9.05 -7.81
N SER A 159 -6.06 8.99 -9.02
CA SER A 159 -4.62 9.02 -9.24
C SER A 159 -4.22 10.14 -10.18
N ILE A 160 -3.03 10.71 -9.94
CA ILE A 160 -2.35 11.58 -10.89
C ILE A 160 -1.33 10.74 -11.64
N ALA A 161 -1.28 10.86 -12.97
CA ALA A 161 -0.33 10.12 -13.80
C ALA A 161 0.28 10.96 -14.91
N ASN A 162 1.51 10.63 -15.30
CA ASN A 162 2.18 11.08 -16.51
C ASN A 162 3.10 9.97 -17.06
N GLU A 163 3.88 10.25 -18.10
CA GLU A 163 4.79 9.28 -18.72
C GLU A 163 5.90 8.76 -17.79
N HIS A 164 6.11 9.41 -16.64
CA HIS A 164 7.12 9.01 -15.65
C HIS A 164 6.56 8.17 -14.52
N GLY A 165 5.24 8.12 -14.34
CA GLY A 165 4.61 7.29 -13.34
C GLY A 165 3.20 7.75 -12.94
N SER A 166 2.65 7.06 -11.95
CA SER A 166 1.37 7.41 -11.34
C SER A 166 1.44 7.35 -9.82
N LEU A 167 0.57 8.13 -9.18
CA LEU A 167 0.42 8.16 -7.74
C LEU A 167 -1.07 8.27 -7.37
N PRO A 168 -1.63 7.35 -6.57
CA PRO A 168 -2.94 7.55 -5.96
C PRO A 168 -2.87 8.72 -4.97
N VAL A 169 -3.80 9.66 -5.09
CA VAL A 169 -3.91 10.85 -4.23
C VAL A 169 -5.19 10.85 -3.39
N GLY A 170 -6.11 9.94 -3.68
CA GLY A 170 -7.28 9.67 -2.87
C GLY A 170 -7.85 8.30 -3.17
N TYR A 171 -8.57 7.72 -2.22
CA TYR A 171 -9.36 6.52 -2.46
C TYR A 171 -10.53 6.45 -1.47
N ARG A 172 -11.57 5.71 -1.84
CA ARG A 172 -12.67 5.32 -0.94
C ARG A 172 -13.10 3.89 -1.24
N LEU A 173 -13.68 3.25 -0.24
CA LEU A 173 -14.42 2.01 -0.46
C LEU A 173 -15.75 2.32 -1.13
N TYR A 174 -16.08 1.55 -2.16
CA TYR A 174 -17.44 1.49 -2.66
C TYR A 174 -18.25 0.62 -1.69
N LEU A 175 -19.34 1.19 -1.18
CA LEU A 175 -20.28 0.50 -0.30
C LEU A 175 -21.55 0.19 -1.12
N PRO A 176 -21.81 -1.08 -1.44
CA PRO A 176 -23.05 -1.48 -2.10
C PRO A 176 -24.27 -1.17 -1.24
N GLU A 177 -25.45 -0.98 -1.85
CA GLU A 177 -26.69 -0.63 -1.13
C GLU A 177 -27.06 -1.57 0.02
N GLN A 178 -26.65 -2.84 -0.07
CA GLN A 178 -26.92 -3.87 0.93
C GLN A 178 -25.99 -3.84 2.16
N TRP A 179 -25.04 -2.90 2.21
CA TRP A 179 -24.08 -2.73 3.31
C TRP A 179 -24.62 -1.75 4.36
#